data_AF-A0A951X2G5-F1
#
_entry.id   AF-A0A951X2G5-F1
#
_cell.length_a   1.000
_cell.length_b   1.000
_cell.length_c   1.000
_cell.angle_alpha   90.00
_cell.angle_beta   90.00
_cell.angle_gamma   90.00
#
_symmetry.space_group_name_H-M   'P 1'
#
loop_
_entity.id
_entity.type
_entity.pdbx_description
1 polymer ?
#
loop_
_entity_poly.entity_id
_entity_poly.type
_entity_poly.pdbx_seq_one_letter_code
_entity_poly.pdbx_strand_id
1 'polypeptide(L)'
;VDKYPDLQLIMAPTTVGIAAAAKAMQDEELCDTVKVSGLGLPAEMVSYTLNGCAPEFALWSFTDLGYLTYYVTYLLATGQIQGVEGEQFEAGRMGTYTIEKDPTRDVGLRVLMGPFTVYTAENVEAAAQ
;
A
#
# COMPACT_ATOMS: atom_id res chain seq x y z
N VAL A 1 -5.74 2.58 -23.91
CA VAL A 1 -6.09 3.92 -24.45
C VAL A 1 -6.83 3.81 -25.77
N ASP A 2 -6.40 2.97 -26.70
CA ASP A 2 -7.07 2.76 -28.01
C ASP A 2 -8.57 2.42 -27.93
N LYS A 3 -8.97 1.62 -26.94
CA LYS A 3 -10.38 1.22 -26.73
C LYS A 3 -11.21 2.29 -26.00
N TYR A 4 -10.56 3.15 -25.22
CA TYR A 4 -11.21 4.13 -24.35
C TYR A 4 -10.52 5.48 -24.58
N PRO A 5 -10.92 6.23 -25.63
CA PRO A 5 -10.25 7.46 -26.03
C PRO A 5 -10.41 8.60 -24.99
N ASP A 6 -11.48 8.58 -24.21
CA ASP A 6 -11.76 9.59 -23.16
C ASP A 6 -11.23 9.17 -21.78
N LEU A 7 -10.34 8.18 -21.72
CA LEU A 7 -9.75 7.72 -20.46
C LEU A 7 -8.87 8.83 -19.85
N GLN A 8 -9.07 9.14 -18.57
CA GLN A 8 -8.29 10.17 -17.86
C GLN A 8 -7.43 9.62 -16.73
N LEU A 9 -7.78 8.44 -16.21
CA LEU A 9 -7.13 7.85 -15.04
C LEU A 9 -7.08 6.33 -15.16
N ILE A 10 -5.91 5.75 -14.89
CA ILE A 10 -5.74 4.31 -14.68
C ILE A 10 -5.45 4.09 -13.19
N MET A 11 -6.37 3.36 -12.53
CA MET A 11 -6.19 2.89 -11.15
C MET A 11 -5.69 1.45 -11.16
N ALA A 12 -4.42 1.24 -10.83
CA ALA A 12 -3.78 -0.06 -10.81
C ALA A 12 -3.42 -0.47 -9.35
N PRO A 13 -4.30 -1.19 -8.64
CA PRO A 13 -4.09 -1.60 -7.25
C PRO A 13 -3.12 -2.81 -7.15
N THR A 14 -2.04 -2.79 -7.93
CA THR A 14 -1.03 -3.86 -7.99
C THR A 14 0.31 -3.22 -8.35
N THR A 15 1.39 -3.61 -7.66
CA THR A 15 2.73 -3.04 -7.86
C THR A 15 3.24 -3.20 -9.28
N VAL A 16 3.06 -4.37 -9.89
CA VAL A 16 3.46 -4.61 -11.29
C VAL A 16 2.57 -3.83 -12.26
N GLY A 17 1.26 -3.78 -12.00
CA GLY A 17 0.30 -3.14 -12.90
C GLY A 17 0.47 -1.62 -12.96
N ILE A 18 0.79 -0.96 -11.85
CA ILE A 18 0.99 0.50 -11.83
C ILE A 18 2.26 0.89 -12.60
N ALA A 19 3.36 0.16 -12.41
CA ALA A 19 4.60 0.40 -13.14
C ALA A 19 4.42 0.15 -14.64
N ALA A 20 3.73 -0.93 -15.01
CA ALA A 20 3.42 -1.23 -16.41
C ALA A 20 2.51 -0.17 -17.06
N ALA A 21 1.48 0.29 -16.34
CA ALA A 21 0.57 1.32 -16.82
C ALA A 21 1.29 2.67 -16.99
N ALA A 22 2.10 3.07 -16.00
CA ALA A 22 2.89 4.30 -16.06
C ALA A 22 3.90 4.27 -17.21
N LYS A 23 4.58 3.14 -17.41
CA LYS A 23 5.46 2.93 -18.55
C LYS A 23 4.73 3.06 -19.88
N ALA A 24 3.57 2.42 -20.03
CA ALA A 24 2.79 2.50 -21.26
C ALA A 24 2.33 3.93 -21.57
N MET A 25 1.89 4.69 -20.56
CA MET A 25 1.50 6.10 -20.76
C MET A 25 2.71 7.00 -21.05
N GLN A 26 3.88 6.68 -20.50
CA GLN A 26 5.12 7.39 -20.82
C GLN A 26 5.60 7.12 -22.25
N ASP A 27 5.63 5.85 -22.65
CA ASP A 27 6.09 5.43 -23.99
C ASP A 27 5.17 5.98 -25.11
N GLU A 28 3.88 6.16 -24.81
CA GLU A 28 2.88 6.76 -25.71
C GLU A 28 2.79 8.30 -25.61
N GLU A 29 3.61 8.94 -24.76
CA GLU A 29 3.57 10.40 -24.49
C GLU A 29 2.21 10.92 -23.99
N LEU A 30 1.41 10.05 -23.34
CA LEU A 30 0.06 10.33 -22.86
C LEU A 30 -0.01 10.71 -21.38
N CYS A 31 1.11 10.85 -20.68
CA CYS A 31 1.15 11.14 -19.25
C CYS A 31 0.44 12.44 -18.85
N ASP A 32 0.28 13.42 -19.74
CA ASP A 32 -0.49 14.65 -19.46
C ASP A 32 -2.00 14.49 -19.64
N THR A 33 -2.42 13.49 -20.40
CA THR A 33 -3.84 13.21 -20.69
C THR A 33 -4.40 12.13 -19.77
N VAL A 34 -3.61 11.08 -19.51
CA VAL A 34 -3.99 9.93 -18.70
C VAL A 34 -3.02 9.83 -17.52
N LYS A 35 -3.53 10.08 -16.32
CA LYS A 35 -2.76 9.89 -15.09
C LYS A 35 -2.85 8.45 -14.63
N VAL A 36 -1.82 7.99 -13.93
CA VAL A 36 -1.75 6.66 -13.34
C VAL A 36 -1.66 6.78 -11.82
N SER A 37 -2.44 5.97 -11.10
CA SER A 37 -2.36 5.87 -9.64
C SER A 37 -2.69 4.45 -9.19
N GLY A 38 -2.55 4.16 -7.90
CA GLY A 38 -2.81 2.85 -7.33
C GLY A 38 -1.80 2.46 -6.26
N LEU A 39 -1.35 1.20 -6.30
CA LEU A 39 -0.44 0.63 -5.31
C LEU A 39 0.90 0.29 -5.95
N GLY A 40 1.96 1.02 -5.58
CA GLY A 40 3.28 0.91 -6.22
C GLY A 40 4.44 0.92 -5.23
N LEU A 41 5.55 0.29 -5.62
CA LEU A 41 6.80 0.37 -4.87
C LEU A 41 7.49 1.71 -5.17
N PRO A 42 7.89 2.50 -4.16
CA PRO A 42 8.55 3.79 -4.39
C PRO A 42 9.77 3.69 -5.31
N ALA A 43 10.59 2.65 -5.14
CA ALA A 43 11.77 2.39 -5.97
C ALA A 43 11.45 2.19 -7.47
N GLU A 44 10.28 1.63 -7.79
CA GLU A 44 9.84 1.41 -9.18
C GLU A 44 9.05 2.60 -9.74
N MET A 45 8.49 3.43 -8.86
CA MET A 45 7.60 4.53 -9.24
C MET A 45 8.27 5.91 -9.28
N VAL A 46 9.45 6.08 -8.67
CA VAL A 46 10.13 7.38 -8.53
C VAL A 46 10.22 8.18 -9.83
N SER A 47 10.64 7.56 -10.93
CA SER A 47 10.76 8.22 -12.24
C SER A 47 9.41 8.68 -12.80
N TYR A 48 8.37 7.86 -12.63
CA TYR A 48 7.00 8.14 -13.09
C TYR A 48 6.29 9.18 -12.22
N THR A 49 6.67 9.29 -10.94
CA THR A 49 6.14 10.33 -10.07
C THR A 49 6.79 11.67 -10.36
N LEU A 50 8.11 11.71 -10.55
CA LEU A 50 8.84 12.94 -10.86
C LEU A 50 8.53 13.49 -12.27
N ASN A 51 8.20 12.63 -13.23
CA ASN A 51 7.80 13.06 -14.58
C ASN A 51 6.30 13.39 -14.69
N GLY A 52 5.52 13.27 -13.60
CA GLY A 52 4.10 13.64 -13.55
C GLY A 52 3.13 12.63 -14.16
N CYS A 53 3.60 11.45 -14.60
CA CYS A 53 2.74 10.38 -15.12
C CYS A 53 1.93 9.70 -14.01
N ALA A 54 2.57 9.51 -12.85
CA ALA A 54 1.98 8.94 -11.65
C ALA A 54 2.20 9.87 -10.44
N PRO A 55 1.53 11.04 -10.39
CA PRO A 55 1.82 12.10 -9.43
C PRO A 55 1.57 11.70 -7.97
N GLU A 56 0.63 10.78 -7.75
CA GLU A 56 0.29 10.27 -6.42
C GLU A 56 -0.02 8.77 -6.50
N PHE A 57 0.54 7.99 -5.58
CA PHE A 57 0.19 6.59 -5.36
C PHE A 57 0.31 6.27 -3.87
N ALA A 58 -0.17 5.09 -3.45
CA ALA A 58 -0.14 4.71 -2.05
C ALA A 58 0.51 3.34 -1.85
N LEU A 59 1.07 3.10 -0.68
CA LEU A 59 1.42 1.74 -0.22
C LEU A 59 1.50 1.73 1.31
N TRP A 60 2.12 0.69 1.86
CA TRP A 60 2.40 0.55 3.28
C TRP A 60 3.79 -0.07 3.47
N SER A 61 4.33 0.03 4.68
CA SER A 61 5.60 -0.59 5.03
C SER A 61 5.47 -2.11 5.11
N PHE A 62 6.09 -2.84 4.19
CA PHE A 62 6.16 -4.31 4.25
C PHE A 62 6.94 -4.80 5.48
N THR A 63 7.97 -4.05 5.87
CA THR A 63 8.80 -4.36 7.03
C THR A 63 7.97 -4.31 8.31
N ASP A 64 7.16 -3.26 8.48
CA ASP A 64 6.32 -3.10 9.67
C ASP A 64 5.15 -4.09 9.65
N LEU A 65 4.58 -4.38 8.48
CA LEU A 65 3.53 -5.39 8.35
C LEU A 65 4.04 -6.78 8.73
N GLY A 66 5.24 -7.15 8.25
CA GLY A 66 5.89 -8.41 8.60
C GLY A 66 6.24 -8.48 10.08
N TYR A 67 6.77 -7.39 10.64
CA TYR A 67 7.10 -7.28 12.07
C TYR A 67 5.85 -7.48 12.95
N LEU A 68 4.77 -6.76 12.66
CA LEU A 68 3.50 -6.88 13.38
C LEU A 68 2.92 -8.29 13.27
N THR A 69 2.93 -8.88 12.07
CA THR A 69 2.43 -10.24 11.82
C THR A 69 3.19 -11.26 12.66
N TYR A 70 4.52 -11.16 12.70
CA TYR A 70 5.35 -12.07 13.49
C TYR A 70 5.09 -11.90 14.99
N TYR A 71 4.98 -10.65 15.48
CA TYR A 71 4.64 -10.35 16.87
C TYR A 71 3.31 -10.98 17.29
N VAL A 72 2.25 -10.75 16.53
CA VAL A 72 0.92 -11.32 16.79
C VAL A 72 0.98 -12.85 16.82
N THR A 73 1.64 -13.44 15.83
CA THR A 73 1.77 -14.90 15.73
C THR A 73 2.52 -15.49 16.93
N TYR A 74 3.60 -14.84 17.36
CA TYR A 74 4.37 -15.27 18.53
C TYR A 74 3.55 -15.19 19.83
N LEU A 75 2.84 -14.08 20.04
CA LEU A 75 1.99 -13.90 21.23
C LEU A 75 0.87 -14.94 21.29
N LEU A 76 0.23 -15.24 20.15
CA LEU A 76 -0.77 -16.32 20.05
C LEU A 76 -0.15 -17.69 20.35
N ALA A 77 0.97 -18.02 19.69
CA ALA A 77 1.60 -19.33 19.82
C ALA A 77 2.13 -19.62 21.23
N THR A 78 2.52 -18.58 21.96
CA THR A 78 2.99 -18.68 23.35
C THR A 78 1.87 -18.54 24.38
N GLY A 79 0.63 -18.30 23.95
CA GLY A 79 -0.53 -18.11 24.82
C GLY A 79 -0.50 -16.81 25.63
N GLN A 80 0.31 -15.82 25.22
CA GLN A 80 0.34 -14.49 25.83
C GLN A 80 -0.90 -13.67 25.48
N ILE A 81 -1.53 -13.96 24.35
CA ILE A 81 -2.84 -13.43 23.96
C ILE A 81 -3.75 -14.57 23.51
N GLN A 82 -5.05 -14.40 23.69
CA GLN A 82 -6.06 -15.40 23.34
C GLN A 82 -6.51 -15.30 21.87
N GLY A 83 -6.37 -14.13 21.25
CA GLY A 83 -6.83 -13.87 19.90
C GLY A 83 -8.31 -13.56 19.81
N VAL A 84 -8.87 -12.83 20.78
CA VAL A 84 -10.30 -12.50 20.83
C VAL A 84 -10.56 -11.02 20.48
N GLU A 85 -11.77 -10.72 20.02
CA GLU A 85 -12.19 -9.34 19.74
C GLU A 85 -12.05 -8.44 20.98
N GLY A 86 -11.47 -7.26 20.79
CA GLY A 86 -11.24 -6.27 21.85
C GLY A 86 -9.98 -6.51 22.66
N GLU A 87 -9.26 -7.63 22.47
CA GLU A 87 -7.98 -7.87 23.12
C GLU A 87 -6.91 -6.92 22.58
N GLN A 88 -6.17 -6.29 23.49
CA GLN A 88 -5.06 -5.40 23.17
C GLN A 88 -3.74 -6.06 23.46
N PHE A 89 -2.73 -5.73 22.65
CA PHE A 89 -1.37 -6.23 22.83
C PHE A 89 -0.34 -5.20 22.39
N GLU A 90 0.87 -5.31 22.94
CA GLU A 90 1.99 -4.45 22.59
C GLU A 90 2.87 -5.14 21.53
N ALA A 91 3.01 -4.48 20.37
CA ALA A 91 3.82 -4.92 19.25
C ALA A 91 5.18 -4.21 19.25
N GLY A 92 5.88 -4.24 20.38
CA GLY A 92 7.23 -3.66 20.53
C GLY A 92 7.30 -2.21 20.04
N ARG A 93 8.19 -1.92 19.07
CA ARG A 93 8.40 -0.56 18.55
C ARG A 93 7.16 0.05 17.86
N MET A 94 6.19 -0.76 17.47
CA MET A 94 4.97 -0.29 16.81
C MET A 94 3.86 0.09 17.80
N GLY A 95 4.08 -0.12 19.10
CA GLY A 95 3.13 0.27 20.15
C GLY A 95 1.96 -0.70 20.29
N THR A 96 0.84 -0.19 20.80
CA THR A 96 -0.33 -1.00 21.15
C THR A 96 -1.29 -1.14 19.98
N TYR A 97 -1.74 -2.38 19.74
CA TYR A 97 -2.76 -2.72 18.76
C TYR A 97 -3.96 -3.39 19.43
N THR A 98 -5.11 -3.32 18.76
CA THR A 98 -6.35 -3.99 19.17
C THR A 98 -6.74 -5.02 18.12
N ILE A 99 -7.20 -6.19 18.56
CA ILE A 99 -7.84 -7.19 17.70
C ILE A 99 -9.30 -6.79 17.48
N GLU A 100 -9.68 -6.53 16.24
CA GLU A 100 -11.01 -6.05 15.87
C GLU A 100 -11.73 -7.05 14.97
N LYS A 101 -13.05 -6.92 14.83
CA LYS A 101 -13.77 -7.59 13.74
C LYS A 101 -13.28 -7.08 12.39
N ASP A 102 -13.17 -7.99 11.44
CA ASP A 102 -12.95 -7.65 10.04
C ASP A 102 -14.27 -7.17 9.41
N PRO A 103 -14.39 -5.90 8.98
CA PRO A 103 -15.62 -5.39 8.38
C PRO A 103 -15.90 -5.98 6.98
N THR A 104 -14.94 -6.73 6.41
CA THR A 104 -15.04 -7.32 5.06
C THR A 104 -15.34 -8.82 5.07
N ARG A 105 -15.41 -9.45 6.25
CA ARG A 105 -15.63 -10.90 6.40
C ARG A 105 -16.67 -11.19 7.47
N ASP A 106 -17.59 -12.12 7.18
CA ASP A 106 -18.64 -12.51 8.11
C ASP A 106 -18.09 -13.12 9.41
N VAL A 107 -16.99 -13.87 9.30
CA VAL A 107 -16.27 -14.45 10.43
C VAL A 107 -14.78 -14.22 10.22
N GLY A 108 -14.25 -13.17 10.85
CA GLY A 108 -12.83 -12.83 10.81
C GLY A 108 -12.47 -11.77 11.84
N LEU A 109 -11.32 -11.94 12.48
CA LEU A 109 -10.68 -10.91 13.27
C LEU A 109 -9.50 -10.34 12.48
N ARG A 110 -9.16 -9.08 12.73
CA ARG A 110 -8.04 -8.38 12.10
C ARG A 110 -7.26 -7.58 13.12
N VAL A 111 -6.00 -7.33 12.80
CA VAL A 111 -5.19 -6.28 13.40
C VAL A 111 -4.90 -5.27 12.30
N LEU A 112 -5.35 -4.03 12.46
CA LEU A 112 -5.12 -2.99 11.47
C LEU A 112 -3.80 -2.27 11.75
N MET A 113 -2.81 -2.41 10.85
CA MET A 113 -1.48 -1.80 11.04
C MET A 113 -1.54 -0.26 11.07
N GLY A 114 -2.40 0.35 10.26
CA GLY A 114 -2.52 1.80 10.13
C GLY A 114 -2.94 2.22 8.72
N PRO A 115 -2.97 3.54 8.46
CA PRO A 115 -3.28 4.08 7.14
C PRO A 115 -2.16 3.79 6.13
N PHE A 116 -2.50 3.89 4.84
CA PHE A 116 -1.50 3.87 3.79
C PHE A 116 -0.63 5.12 3.83
N THR A 117 0.62 4.96 3.42
CA THR A 117 1.51 6.06 3.08
C THR A 117 1.19 6.51 1.66
N VAL A 118 0.87 7.79 1.51
CA VAL A 118 0.72 8.42 0.20
C VAL A 118 2.08 8.92 -0.24
N TYR A 119 2.48 8.54 -1.45
CA TYR A 119 3.73 8.92 -2.07
C TYR A 119 3.49 9.97 -3.15
N THR A 120 4.26 11.04 -3.07
CA THR A 120 4.27 12.17 -4.00
C THR A 120 5.72 12.52 -4.34
N ALA A 121 5.93 13.49 -5.23
CA ALA A 121 7.26 14.02 -5.55
C ALA A 121 8.04 14.51 -4.30
N GLU A 122 7.35 14.79 -3.18
CA GLU A 122 7.98 15.30 -1.95
C GLU A 122 8.67 14.21 -1.12
N ASN A 123 8.20 12.96 -1.20
CA ASN A 123 8.67 11.88 -0.31
C ASN A 123 9.08 10.59 -1.04
N VAL A 124 8.78 10.46 -2.33
CA VAL A 124 9.01 9.22 -3.09
C VAL A 124 10.49 8.86 -3.18
N GLU A 125 11.38 9.85 -3.32
CA GLU A 125 12.83 9.62 -3.41
C GLU A 125 13.41 9.08 -2.09
N ALA A 126 12.94 9.59 -0.95
CA ALA A 126 13.36 9.10 0.36
C ALA A 126 12.85 7.69 0.62
N ALA A 127 11.66 7.35 0.11
CA ALA A 127 11.06 6.03 0.25
C ALA A 127 11.59 4.99 -0.75
N ALA A 128 12.32 5.42 -1.77
CA ALA A 128 12.93 4.57 -2.79
C ALA A 128 14.32 4.02 -2.41
N GLN A 129 14.88 4.47 -1.27
CA GLN A 129 16.17 4.04 -0.72
C GLN A 129 16.02 2.78 0.14
#